data_AF-A0AAU9RUD9-F1
#
_entry.id   AF-A0AAU9RUD9-F1
#
_cell.length_a   1.000
_cell.length_b   1.000
_cell.length_c   1.000
_cell.angle_alpha   90.00
_cell.angle_beta   90.00
_cell.angle_gamma   90.00
#
_symmetry.space_group_name_H-M   'P 1'
#
loop_
_entity.id
_entity.type
_entity.pdbx_description
1 polymer ?
#
loop_
_entity_poly.entity_id
_entity_poly.type
_entity_poly.pdbx_seq_one_letter_code
_entity_poly.pdbx_strand_id
1 'polypeptide(L)'
;MVGLVVDAEYLKEIDKARRELRALISQKNCAPIMLRLAWHDAGTYDAESKTGGPNGSIRHEEEYSHGANSGLKVAIDLCEDVKTKHPKITYADLYQLAGVVAVEVTGGPDISFVPGRKDSNACTDEGRLPDANQGFEHLKDVFYRMGLSDKDVVALSGAHTLGRAHPERSGFDGPWTQVTQDPLKFDNSYFVKLLQDQESDELLRLSTDKTLLEIPEFRDYAELYAKDEDAFFRDYAESHKKLSELGFTPTTPITNGTKDDSTIMPVAMGISLKLQLPTYKISMELKLAKFGVAIAAAIVACTCYFSEIRRSKLRLTMAALVVDAEYLKEVDKARRELRALIAKKSCAPIMLRLAWHDAGTYDAESKTGGPNGSIRNEAEYSHGANSGLKIALDLCEDVKTKHPKITYADLYQLAGVVAVEVTGGPDISFVPGRKDSDACTDEGRLPDANQGFKHLKDVFYRMGLSDKDIVALSGAHTLGKAHPERSGFDGPWTQDPLKFDNSYFVELLTEEESEGLLKLSTDKTLLEVPEFRHYVELYAKDEDAFFRDYAESHKKLSELGFTPTTSITKAITDSTTLAHSAVGVAVAAAVVAFSYFYEIRRKMK
;
A
#
# COMPACT_ATOMS: atom_id res chain seq x y z
N MET A 1 -32.99 -2.90 -19.60
CA MET A 1 -31.91 -2.89 -18.60
C MET A 1 -30.78 -2.06 -19.18
N VAL A 2 -30.44 -0.94 -18.53
CA VAL A 2 -29.20 -0.22 -18.85
C VAL A 2 -28.06 -1.14 -18.40
N GLY A 3 -27.16 -1.52 -19.30
CA GLY A 3 -26.00 -2.33 -18.93
C GLY A 3 -25.09 -1.55 -17.99
N LEU A 4 -24.36 -2.25 -17.11
CA LEU A 4 -23.31 -1.64 -16.29
C LEU A 4 -22.35 -0.83 -17.18
N VAL A 5 -22.16 0.45 -16.86
CA VAL A 5 -21.21 1.34 -17.53
C VAL A 5 -20.11 1.68 -16.54
N VAL A 6 -18.87 1.34 -16.89
CA VAL A 6 -17.69 1.75 -16.12
C VAL A 6 -17.22 3.09 -16.67
N ASP A 7 -17.75 4.18 -16.12
CA ASP A 7 -17.36 5.55 -16.42
C ASP A 7 -16.48 6.15 -15.32
N ALA A 8 -16.08 7.41 -15.48
CA ALA A 8 -15.24 8.11 -14.52
C ALA A 8 -15.90 8.23 -13.13
N GLU A 9 -17.22 8.25 -13.06
CA GLU A 9 -17.93 8.32 -11.79
C GLU A 9 -17.93 6.96 -11.08
N TYR A 10 -18.12 5.86 -11.82
CA TYR A 10 -17.98 4.51 -11.28
C TYR A 10 -16.57 4.27 -10.72
N LEU A 11 -15.53 4.68 -11.44
CA LEU A 11 -14.15 4.57 -10.97
C LEU A 11 -13.91 5.39 -9.71
N LYS A 12 -14.47 6.62 -9.64
CA LYS A 12 -14.40 7.44 -8.43
C LYS A 12 -15.08 6.76 -7.23
N GLU A 13 -16.21 6.09 -7.43
CA GLU A 13 -16.90 5.33 -6.38
C GLU A 13 -16.10 4.09 -5.95
N ILE A 14 -15.41 3.40 -6.87
CA ILE A 14 -14.48 2.31 -6.55
C ILE A 14 -13.33 2.83 -5.67
N ASP A 15 -12.75 3.97 -6.00
CA ASP A 15 -11.66 4.56 -5.21
C ASP A 15 -12.13 4.95 -3.80
N LYS A 16 -13.36 5.47 -3.67
CA LYS A 16 -13.97 5.76 -2.37
C LYS A 16 -14.22 4.49 -1.57
N ALA A 17 -14.85 3.48 -2.18
CA ALA A 17 -15.11 2.20 -1.54
C ALA A 17 -13.82 1.49 -1.11
N ARG A 18 -12.74 1.59 -1.90
CA ARG A 18 -11.41 1.07 -1.53
C ARG A 18 -10.90 1.71 -0.24
N ARG A 19 -11.01 3.03 -0.10
CA ARG A 19 -10.60 3.75 1.12
C ARG A 19 -11.44 3.36 2.33
N GLU A 20 -12.76 3.27 2.15
CA GLU A 20 -13.65 2.82 3.22
C GLU A 20 -13.35 1.38 3.66
N LEU A 21 -13.09 0.48 2.72
CA LEU A 21 -12.67 -0.89 3.00
C LEU A 21 -11.34 -0.92 3.76
N ARG A 22 -10.35 -0.09 3.42
CA ARG A 22 -9.08 -0.03 4.17
C ARG A 22 -9.31 0.33 5.62
N ALA A 23 -10.11 1.39 5.87
CA ALA A 23 -10.46 1.82 7.21
C ALA A 23 -11.22 0.73 7.98
N LEU A 24 -12.29 0.18 7.38
CA LEU A 24 -13.14 -0.84 7.98
C LEU A 24 -12.34 -2.11 8.32
N ILE A 25 -11.54 -2.59 7.37
CA ILE A 25 -10.78 -3.84 7.53
C ILE A 25 -9.70 -3.69 8.61
N SER A 26 -9.01 -2.54 8.63
CA SER A 26 -7.99 -2.24 9.65
C SER A 26 -8.62 -2.09 11.04
N GLN A 27 -9.71 -1.34 11.15
CA GLN A 27 -10.39 -1.06 12.44
C GLN A 27 -11.02 -2.33 13.03
N LYS A 28 -11.63 -3.18 12.20
CA LYS A 28 -12.32 -4.40 12.65
C LYS A 28 -11.44 -5.66 12.63
N ASN A 29 -10.20 -5.56 12.16
CA ASN A 29 -9.28 -6.69 12.00
C ASN A 29 -9.91 -7.87 11.22
N CYS A 30 -10.66 -7.56 10.17
CA CYS A 30 -11.47 -8.54 9.43
C CYS A 30 -10.86 -8.95 8.08
N ALA A 31 -9.57 -8.67 7.84
CA ALA A 31 -8.91 -9.01 6.57
C ALA A 31 -9.05 -10.50 6.18
N PRO A 32 -8.86 -11.48 7.09
CA PRO A 32 -8.95 -12.89 6.69
C PRO A 32 -10.34 -13.28 6.15
N ILE A 33 -11.43 -12.76 6.74
CA ILE A 33 -12.78 -13.11 6.30
C ILE A 33 -13.17 -12.39 5.00
N MET A 34 -12.63 -11.19 4.75
CA MET A 34 -12.79 -10.48 3.48
C MET A 34 -12.06 -11.18 2.33
N LEU A 35 -10.83 -11.63 2.57
CA LEU A 35 -10.08 -12.42 1.61
C LEU A 35 -10.79 -13.75 1.31
N ARG A 36 -11.32 -14.42 2.35
CA ARG A 36 -12.12 -15.63 2.17
C ARG A 36 -13.39 -15.36 1.37
N LEU A 37 -14.11 -14.26 1.62
CA LEU A 37 -15.30 -13.91 0.85
C LEU A 37 -14.98 -13.78 -0.65
N ALA A 38 -13.92 -13.04 -1.00
CA ALA A 38 -13.48 -12.88 -2.38
C ALA A 38 -13.10 -14.22 -3.04
N TRP A 39 -12.38 -15.08 -2.32
CA TRP A 39 -12.02 -16.43 -2.77
C TRP A 39 -13.27 -17.28 -3.04
N HIS A 40 -14.21 -17.32 -2.09
CA HIS A 40 -15.40 -18.17 -2.17
C HIS A 40 -16.38 -17.70 -3.26
N ASP A 41 -16.52 -16.39 -3.46
CA ASP A 41 -17.28 -15.83 -4.58
C ASP A 41 -16.67 -16.26 -5.93
N ALA A 42 -15.34 -16.18 -6.07
CA ALA A 42 -14.66 -16.56 -7.31
C ALA A 42 -14.54 -18.08 -7.55
N GLY A 43 -14.42 -18.86 -6.48
CA GLY A 43 -14.09 -20.27 -6.49
C GLY A 43 -15.19 -21.19 -7.06
N THR A 44 -16.41 -20.66 -7.25
CA THR A 44 -17.53 -21.42 -7.84
C THR A 44 -17.48 -21.49 -9.36
N TYR A 45 -16.52 -20.80 -10.00
CA TYR A 45 -16.41 -20.75 -11.45
C TYR A 45 -16.18 -22.13 -12.06
N ASP A 46 -16.81 -22.34 -13.21
CA ASP A 46 -16.57 -23.49 -14.08
C ASP A 46 -16.23 -23.03 -15.50
N ALA A 47 -15.05 -23.40 -15.97
CA ALA A 47 -14.57 -22.99 -17.29
C ALA A 47 -15.30 -23.72 -18.44
N GLU A 48 -15.96 -24.85 -18.20
CA GLU A 48 -16.73 -25.55 -19.23
C GLU A 48 -18.10 -24.90 -19.43
N SER A 49 -18.93 -24.85 -18.38
CA SER A 49 -20.27 -24.26 -18.45
C SER A 49 -20.30 -22.73 -18.43
N LYS A 50 -19.20 -22.07 -18.04
CA LYS A 50 -19.11 -20.61 -17.84
C LYS A 50 -20.10 -20.09 -16.80
N THR A 51 -20.33 -20.89 -15.74
CA THR A 51 -21.21 -20.53 -14.62
C THR A 51 -20.42 -20.33 -13.33
N GLY A 52 -21.00 -19.62 -12.36
CA GLY A 52 -20.31 -19.24 -11.12
C GLY A 52 -19.26 -18.16 -11.33
N GLY A 53 -18.38 -18.01 -10.34
CA GLY A 53 -17.26 -17.06 -10.38
C GLY A 53 -17.53 -15.71 -9.71
N PRO A 54 -16.58 -14.77 -9.81
CA PRO A 54 -16.55 -13.50 -9.08
C PRO A 54 -17.66 -12.56 -9.56
N ASN A 55 -18.89 -12.84 -9.18
CA ASN A 55 -20.10 -12.21 -9.72
C ASN A 55 -21.07 -11.76 -8.61
N GLY A 56 -20.66 -11.89 -7.34
CA GLY A 56 -21.40 -11.46 -6.16
C GLY A 56 -22.60 -12.36 -5.80
N SER A 57 -22.83 -13.48 -6.48
CA SER A 57 -24.00 -14.35 -6.22
C SER A 57 -24.00 -14.93 -4.80
N ILE A 58 -22.83 -15.05 -4.18
CA ILE A 58 -22.69 -15.51 -2.79
C ILE A 58 -23.51 -14.70 -1.78
N ARG A 59 -23.95 -13.48 -2.11
CA ARG A 59 -24.80 -12.65 -1.23
C ARG A 59 -26.21 -13.20 -1.02
N HIS A 60 -26.67 -14.12 -1.88
CA HIS A 60 -28.00 -14.71 -1.77
C HIS A 60 -28.01 -15.85 -0.76
N GLU A 61 -29.13 -15.98 -0.04
CA GLU A 61 -29.28 -16.99 1.02
C GLU A 61 -29.09 -18.41 0.53
N GLU A 62 -29.52 -18.70 -0.69
CA GLU A 62 -29.29 -19.97 -1.36
C GLU A 62 -27.80 -20.35 -1.36
N GLU A 63 -26.90 -19.39 -1.62
CA GLU A 63 -25.47 -19.66 -1.77
C GLU A 63 -24.65 -19.45 -0.50
N TYR A 64 -24.89 -18.38 0.29
CA TYR A 64 -24.13 -18.22 1.54
C TYR A 64 -24.47 -19.29 2.59
N SER A 65 -25.62 -19.98 2.45
CA SER A 65 -26.03 -21.05 3.36
C SER A 65 -25.40 -22.41 3.02
N HIS A 66 -24.67 -22.54 1.90
CA HIS A 66 -23.86 -23.73 1.63
C HIS A 66 -22.83 -23.97 2.74
N GLY A 67 -22.55 -25.24 3.05
CA GLY A 67 -21.67 -25.62 4.16
C GLY A 67 -20.28 -25.01 4.05
N ALA A 68 -19.71 -24.98 2.84
CA ALA A 68 -18.40 -24.36 2.58
C ALA A 68 -18.40 -22.83 2.82
N ASN A 69 -19.55 -22.16 2.75
CA ASN A 69 -19.68 -20.70 2.92
C ASN A 69 -20.05 -20.28 4.35
N SER A 70 -20.16 -21.24 5.28
CA SER A 70 -20.47 -20.98 6.69
C SER A 70 -19.65 -19.82 7.28
N GLY A 71 -20.36 -18.87 7.88
CA GLY A 71 -19.79 -17.65 8.49
C GLY A 71 -19.56 -16.48 7.53
N LEU A 72 -19.63 -16.64 6.20
CA LEU A 72 -19.38 -15.54 5.24
C LEU A 72 -20.46 -14.45 5.24
N LYS A 73 -21.65 -14.74 5.78
CA LYS A 73 -22.68 -13.72 6.00
C LYS A 73 -22.17 -12.52 6.80
N VAL A 74 -21.23 -12.73 7.73
CA VAL A 74 -20.59 -11.65 8.50
C VAL A 74 -19.79 -10.72 7.57
N ALA A 75 -19.02 -11.27 6.62
CA ALA A 75 -18.25 -10.46 5.67
C ALA A 75 -19.16 -9.75 4.65
N ILE A 76 -20.25 -10.42 4.23
CA ILE A 76 -21.29 -9.82 3.38
C ILE A 76 -21.92 -8.61 4.07
N ASP A 77 -22.28 -8.73 5.36
CA ASP A 77 -22.90 -7.63 6.13
C ASP A 77 -21.93 -6.46 6.33
N LEU A 78 -20.65 -6.73 6.58
CA LEU A 78 -19.63 -5.69 6.64
C LEU A 78 -19.44 -4.97 5.29
N CYS A 79 -19.56 -5.70 4.17
CA CYS A 79 -19.54 -5.08 2.85
C CYS A 79 -20.83 -4.27 2.59
N GLU A 80 -21.96 -4.64 3.16
CA GLU A 80 -23.22 -3.88 3.03
C GLU A 80 -23.07 -2.46 3.61
N ASP A 81 -22.35 -2.30 4.72
CA ASP A 81 -22.05 -0.97 5.29
C ASP A 81 -21.34 -0.04 4.29
N VAL A 82 -20.44 -0.59 3.45
CA VAL A 82 -19.75 0.16 2.37
C VAL A 82 -20.67 0.32 1.15
N LYS A 83 -21.41 -0.73 0.81
CA LYS A 83 -22.32 -0.76 -0.34
C LYS A 83 -23.41 0.31 -0.25
N THR A 84 -23.97 0.52 0.94
CA THR A 84 -25.04 1.51 1.17
C THR A 84 -24.58 2.94 0.85
N LYS A 85 -23.31 3.26 1.10
CA LYS A 85 -22.70 4.55 0.78
C LYS A 85 -22.26 4.66 -0.67
N HIS A 86 -21.94 3.52 -1.30
CA HIS A 86 -21.52 3.43 -2.69
C HIS A 86 -22.53 2.61 -3.53
N PRO A 87 -23.78 3.08 -3.71
CA PRO A 87 -24.83 2.30 -4.36
C PRO A 87 -24.54 2.02 -5.85
N LYS A 88 -23.59 2.73 -6.47
CA LYS A 88 -23.22 2.57 -7.89
C LYS A 88 -22.36 1.34 -8.16
N ILE A 89 -21.47 0.95 -7.25
CA ILE A 89 -20.56 -0.19 -7.46
C ILE A 89 -21.33 -1.51 -7.36
N THR A 90 -20.98 -2.53 -8.13
CA THR A 90 -21.61 -3.85 -8.01
C THR A 90 -21.14 -4.58 -6.75
N TYR A 91 -21.94 -5.50 -6.22
CA TYR A 91 -21.49 -6.42 -5.16
C TYR A 91 -20.30 -7.27 -5.64
N ALA A 92 -20.34 -7.69 -6.91
CA ALA A 92 -19.27 -8.43 -7.54
C ALA A 92 -17.92 -7.68 -7.49
N ASP A 93 -17.89 -6.39 -7.85
CA ASP A 93 -16.67 -5.59 -7.73
C ASP A 93 -16.31 -5.33 -6.26
N LEU A 94 -17.29 -5.08 -5.39
CA LEU A 94 -17.05 -4.80 -3.98
C LEU A 94 -16.39 -5.97 -3.26
N TYR A 95 -16.86 -7.21 -3.45
CA TYR A 95 -16.28 -8.39 -2.79
C TYR A 95 -14.86 -8.67 -3.25
N GLN A 96 -14.61 -8.55 -4.56
CA GLN A 96 -13.27 -8.74 -5.11
C GLN A 96 -12.32 -7.62 -4.69
N LEU A 97 -12.82 -6.37 -4.60
CA LEU A 97 -12.06 -5.25 -4.05
C LEU A 97 -11.74 -5.47 -2.56
N ALA A 98 -12.66 -6.00 -1.76
CA ALA A 98 -12.44 -6.32 -0.35
C ALA A 98 -11.32 -7.36 -0.17
N GLY A 99 -11.23 -8.37 -1.05
CA GLY A 99 -10.12 -9.33 -1.05
C GLY A 99 -8.76 -8.68 -1.35
N VAL A 100 -8.70 -7.82 -2.37
CA VAL A 100 -7.48 -7.05 -2.70
C VAL A 100 -7.06 -6.16 -1.53
N VAL A 101 -8.00 -5.42 -0.94
CA VAL A 101 -7.72 -4.54 0.20
C VAL A 101 -7.29 -5.32 1.43
N ALA A 102 -7.86 -6.50 1.68
CA ALA A 102 -7.46 -7.36 2.78
C ALA A 102 -5.99 -7.77 2.69
N VAL A 103 -5.51 -8.12 1.50
CA VAL A 103 -4.08 -8.43 1.27
C VAL A 103 -3.23 -7.18 1.44
N GLU A 104 -3.69 -6.03 0.94
CA GLU A 104 -2.97 -4.76 1.03
C GLU A 104 -2.72 -4.29 2.48
N VAL A 105 -3.78 -4.25 3.31
CA VAL A 105 -3.69 -3.73 4.69
C VAL A 105 -2.91 -4.64 5.63
N THR A 106 -2.81 -5.93 5.28
CA THR A 106 -2.04 -6.93 6.04
C THR A 106 -0.58 -7.03 5.59
N GLY A 107 -0.14 -6.15 4.68
CA GLY A 107 1.26 -6.07 4.25
C GLY A 107 1.63 -7.00 3.09
N GLY A 108 0.65 -7.54 2.36
CA GLY A 108 0.85 -8.39 1.20
C GLY A 108 1.20 -7.60 -0.08
N PRO A 109 1.30 -8.30 -1.22
CA PRO A 109 1.63 -7.66 -2.50
C PRO A 109 0.55 -6.69 -2.99
N ASP A 110 0.95 -5.76 -3.88
CA ASP A 110 -0.01 -4.99 -4.66
C ASP A 110 -0.68 -5.90 -5.70
N ILE A 111 -2.01 -5.84 -5.78
CA ILE A 111 -2.82 -6.65 -6.68
C ILE A 111 -3.60 -5.71 -7.58
N SER A 112 -3.37 -5.81 -8.89
CA SER A 112 -4.11 -5.04 -9.89
C SER A 112 -5.59 -5.41 -9.85
N PHE A 113 -6.44 -4.41 -9.75
CA PHE A 113 -7.89 -4.55 -9.72
C PHE A 113 -8.51 -3.89 -10.94
N VAL A 114 -9.32 -4.63 -11.69
CA VAL A 114 -10.09 -4.12 -12.83
C VAL A 114 -11.59 -4.20 -12.50
N PRO A 115 -12.30 -3.07 -12.39
CA PRO A 115 -13.73 -3.05 -12.14
C PRO A 115 -14.56 -3.35 -13.41
N GLY A 116 -15.84 -3.65 -13.21
CA GLY A 116 -16.83 -3.89 -14.26
C GLY A 116 -17.55 -5.22 -14.14
N ARG A 117 -17.39 -5.96 -13.04
CA ARG A 117 -18.12 -7.21 -12.81
C ARG A 117 -19.60 -6.90 -12.63
N LYS A 118 -20.46 -7.72 -13.21
CA LYS A 118 -21.91 -7.57 -13.07
C LYS A 118 -22.40 -8.47 -11.96
N ASP A 119 -23.34 -7.95 -11.17
CA ASP A 119 -24.03 -8.75 -10.17
C ASP A 119 -24.84 -9.87 -10.84
N SER A 120 -24.67 -11.08 -10.34
CA SER A 120 -25.47 -12.24 -10.70
C SER A 120 -26.53 -12.52 -9.64
N ASN A 121 -27.67 -13.07 -10.07
CA ASN A 121 -28.64 -13.72 -9.19
C ASN A 121 -28.66 -15.25 -9.39
N ALA A 122 -27.81 -15.78 -10.26
CA ALA A 122 -27.68 -17.20 -10.48
C ALA A 122 -26.68 -17.77 -9.47
N CYS A 123 -27.20 -18.40 -8.42
CA CYS A 123 -26.41 -19.19 -7.48
C CYS A 123 -25.98 -20.50 -8.12
N THR A 124 -24.79 -20.99 -7.75
CA THR A 124 -24.30 -22.31 -8.17
C THR A 124 -24.68 -23.36 -7.14
N ASP A 125 -24.91 -24.60 -7.59
CA ASP A 125 -25.06 -25.73 -6.68
C ASP A 125 -23.85 -25.91 -5.75
N GLU A 126 -24.09 -26.44 -4.55
CA GLU A 126 -23.06 -26.79 -3.58
C GLU A 126 -22.05 -27.82 -4.13
N GLY A 127 -20.82 -27.80 -3.61
CA GLY A 127 -19.78 -28.77 -3.94
C GLY A 127 -18.74 -28.28 -4.96
N ARG A 128 -18.83 -27.03 -5.42
CA ARG A 128 -17.84 -26.44 -6.33
C ARG A 128 -16.57 -25.93 -5.65
N LEU A 129 -16.56 -25.80 -4.32
CA LEU A 129 -15.44 -25.30 -3.53
C LEU A 129 -14.60 -26.45 -2.93
N PRO A 130 -13.34 -26.20 -2.54
CA PRO A 130 -12.49 -27.21 -1.91
C PRO A 130 -13.11 -27.77 -0.62
N ASP A 131 -13.02 -29.08 -0.43
CA ASP A 131 -13.43 -29.78 0.78
C ASP A 131 -12.19 -30.21 1.54
N ALA A 132 -12.07 -29.73 2.77
CA ALA A 132 -10.93 -29.94 3.64
C ALA A 132 -10.72 -31.41 4.07
N ASN A 133 -11.71 -32.29 3.88
CA ASN A 133 -11.60 -33.72 4.15
C ASN A 133 -11.11 -34.54 2.95
N GLN A 134 -11.01 -33.92 1.77
CA GLN A 134 -10.60 -34.58 0.54
C GLN A 134 -9.11 -34.39 0.25
N GLY A 135 -8.58 -35.22 -0.64
CA GLY A 135 -7.16 -35.24 -0.99
C GLY A 135 -6.84 -34.51 -2.29
N PHE A 136 -5.67 -34.81 -2.84
CA PHE A 136 -5.11 -34.15 -4.03
C PHE A 136 -6.02 -34.11 -5.25
N GLU A 137 -6.62 -35.24 -5.63
CA GLU A 137 -7.45 -35.31 -6.84
C GLU A 137 -8.62 -34.32 -6.78
N HIS A 138 -9.28 -34.19 -5.63
CA HIS A 138 -10.33 -33.18 -5.42
C HIS A 138 -9.80 -31.76 -5.55
N LEU A 139 -8.64 -31.48 -4.95
CA LEU A 139 -8.03 -30.15 -5.03
C LEU A 139 -7.70 -29.77 -6.48
N LYS A 140 -7.17 -30.72 -7.27
CA LYS A 140 -6.94 -30.51 -8.71
C LYS A 140 -8.25 -30.29 -9.44
N ASP A 141 -9.24 -31.14 -9.22
CA ASP A 141 -10.53 -31.05 -9.92
C ASP A 141 -11.17 -29.67 -9.72
N VAL A 142 -11.16 -29.16 -8.49
CA VAL A 142 -11.69 -27.81 -8.19
C VAL A 142 -10.92 -26.71 -8.93
N PHE A 143 -9.58 -26.70 -8.85
CA PHE A 143 -8.78 -25.61 -9.41
C PHE A 143 -8.65 -25.70 -10.94
N TYR A 144 -8.47 -26.90 -11.49
CA TYR A 144 -8.31 -27.10 -12.92
C TYR A 144 -9.62 -26.88 -13.68
N ARG A 145 -10.77 -27.19 -13.06
CA ARG A 145 -12.09 -26.80 -13.59
C ARG A 145 -12.17 -25.28 -13.82
N MET A 146 -11.52 -24.49 -12.98
CA MET A 146 -11.44 -23.04 -13.16
C MET A 146 -10.43 -22.59 -14.23
N GLY A 147 -9.56 -23.49 -14.71
CA GLY A 147 -8.44 -23.16 -15.61
C GLY A 147 -7.19 -22.65 -14.86
N LEU A 148 -7.07 -22.95 -13.57
CA LEU A 148 -5.90 -22.60 -12.76
C LEU A 148 -4.81 -23.69 -12.89
N SER A 149 -3.57 -23.25 -12.89
CA SER A 149 -2.35 -24.08 -13.02
C SER A 149 -1.80 -24.49 -11.66
N ASP A 150 -0.83 -25.39 -11.65
CA ASP A 150 -0.13 -25.83 -10.42
C ASP A 150 0.43 -24.67 -9.60
N LYS A 151 1.07 -23.71 -10.27
CA LYS A 151 1.54 -22.46 -9.66
C LYS A 151 0.38 -21.73 -8.97
N ASP A 152 -0.75 -21.59 -9.65
CA ASP A 152 -1.90 -20.88 -9.11
C ASP A 152 -2.45 -21.59 -7.85
N VAL A 153 -2.54 -22.93 -7.86
CA VAL A 153 -2.98 -23.71 -6.68
C VAL A 153 -2.08 -23.43 -5.48
N VAL A 154 -0.76 -23.55 -5.66
CA VAL A 154 0.20 -23.40 -4.57
C VAL A 154 0.24 -21.95 -4.08
N ALA A 155 0.31 -20.99 -5.00
CA ALA A 155 0.33 -19.57 -4.64
C ALA A 155 -0.94 -19.18 -3.87
N LEU A 156 -2.13 -19.50 -4.39
CA LEU A 156 -3.41 -19.14 -3.75
C LEU A 156 -3.59 -19.80 -2.38
N SER A 157 -3.07 -21.02 -2.19
CA SER A 157 -3.02 -21.68 -0.87
C SER A 157 -2.22 -20.88 0.17
N GLY A 158 -1.26 -20.06 -0.27
CA GLY A 158 -0.51 -19.14 0.60
C GLY A 158 -1.38 -18.12 1.32
N ALA A 159 -2.64 -17.89 0.88
CA ALA A 159 -3.61 -17.07 1.62
C ALA A 159 -3.86 -17.57 3.05
N HIS A 160 -3.62 -18.86 3.32
CA HIS A 160 -3.67 -19.45 4.66
C HIS A 160 -2.63 -18.86 5.64
N THR A 161 -1.72 -17.99 5.18
CA THR A 161 -0.93 -17.18 6.11
C THR A 161 -1.79 -16.24 6.98
N LEU A 162 -3.01 -15.92 6.54
CA LEU A 162 -3.96 -15.09 7.26
C LEU A 162 -5.04 -15.90 7.97
N GLY A 163 -5.33 -15.52 9.21
CA GLY A 163 -6.47 -16.01 9.97
C GLY A 163 -6.30 -17.43 10.52
N ARG A 164 -7.43 -18.12 10.70
CA ARG A 164 -7.53 -19.45 11.29
C ARG A 164 -8.81 -20.16 10.87
N ALA A 165 -8.88 -21.47 11.09
CA ALA A 165 -10.14 -22.21 11.06
C ALA A 165 -10.88 -22.08 12.39
N HIS A 166 -12.19 -22.31 12.30
CA HIS A 166 -13.14 -22.17 13.38
C HIS A 166 -14.09 -23.37 13.38
N PRO A 167 -14.23 -24.11 14.49
CA PRO A 167 -14.97 -25.37 14.52
C PRO A 167 -16.46 -25.16 14.21
N GLU A 168 -17.04 -24.02 14.60
CA GLU A 168 -18.44 -23.68 14.31
C GLU A 168 -18.71 -23.35 12.83
N ARG A 169 -17.66 -23.20 12.00
CA ARG A 169 -17.76 -22.84 10.58
C ARG A 169 -17.35 -23.98 9.66
N SER A 170 -16.22 -24.62 9.96
CA SER A 170 -15.64 -25.66 9.09
C SER A 170 -15.54 -27.03 9.74
N GLY A 171 -15.81 -27.15 11.04
CA GLY A 171 -15.52 -28.37 11.82
C GLY A 171 -14.04 -28.54 12.19
N PHE A 172 -13.17 -27.63 11.76
CA PHE A 172 -11.74 -27.63 12.09
C PHE A 172 -11.41 -26.46 13.01
N ASP A 173 -10.45 -26.66 13.92
CA ASP A 173 -9.97 -25.62 14.81
C ASP A 173 -8.45 -25.47 14.70
N GLY A 174 -7.99 -24.21 14.63
CA GLY A 174 -6.58 -23.88 14.72
C GLY A 174 -6.10 -22.91 13.64
N PRO A 175 -5.00 -22.19 13.91
CA PRO A 175 -4.36 -21.35 12.91
C PRO A 175 -3.47 -22.20 11.98
N TRP A 176 -3.24 -21.72 10.76
CA TRP A 176 -2.28 -22.33 9.84
C TRP A 176 -0.83 -21.95 10.14
N THR A 177 -0.62 -20.81 10.81
CA THR A 177 0.67 -20.30 11.27
C THR A 177 0.67 -20.24 12.82
N GLN A 178 1.84 -20.18 13.48
CA GLN A 178 1.91 -20.33 14.94
C GLN A 178 1.11 -19.26 15.69
N VAL A 179 0.58 -19.59 16.89
CA VAL A 179 -0.17 -18.66 17.75
C VAL A 179 0.63 -17.39 18.11
N THR A 180 1.96 -17.48 18.11
CA THR A 180 2.88 -16.35 18.38
C THR A 180 3.18 -15.51 17.14
N GLN A 181 2.84 -16.00 15.94
CA GLN A 181 2.90 -15.23 14.70
C GLN A 181 1.61 -14.43 14.52
N ASP A 182 1.72 -13.29 13.84
CA ASP A 182 0.58 -12.40 13.66
C ASP A 182 -0.40 -12.94 12.62
N PRO A 183 -1.62 -13.36 13.01
CA PRO A 183 -2.61 -13.90 12.07
C PRO A 183 -3.17 -12.84 11.10
N LEU A 184 -2.77 -11.57 11.27
CA LEU A 184 -3.15 -10.44 10.42
C LEU A 184 -1.96 -9.93 9.59
N LYS A 185 -0.88 -10.69 9.50
CA LYS A 185 0.24 -10.39 8.61
C LYS A 185 0.24 -11.32 7.41
N PHE A 186 0.22 -10.74 6.22
CA PHE A 186 0.39 -11.48 4.98
C PHE A 186 1.87 -11.60 4.67
N ASP A 187 2.45 -12.77 4.88
CA ASP A 187 3.85 -13.08 4.66
C ASP A 187 4.01 -14.51 4.12
N ASN A 188 5.25 -14.99 3.93
CA ASN A 188 5.48 -16.35 3.43
C ASN A 188 5.48 -17.44 4.52
N SER A 189 5.04 -17.13 5.74
CA SER A 189 5.20 -18.03 6.87
C SER A 189 4.42 -19.32 6.79
N TYR A 190 3.27 -19.31 6.09
CA TYR A 190 2.53 -20.53 5.78
C TYR A 190 3.45 -21.59 5.15
N PHE A 191 4.21 -21.23 4.11
CA PHE A 191 5.13 -22.17 3.45
C PHE A 191 6.32 -22.56 4.32
N VAL A 192 6.89 -21.59 5.05
CA VAL A 192 7.99 -21.85 6.00
C VAL A 192 7.58 -22.89 7.04
N LYS A 193 6.39 -22.72 7.63
CA LYS A 193 5.86 -23.63 8.65
C LYS A 193 5.47 -24.96 8.06
N LEU A 194 4.80 -24.96 6.91
CA LEU A 194 4.41 -26.18 6.20
C LEU A 194 5.61 -27.14 6.01
N LEU A 195 6.79 -26.60 5.64
CA LEU A 195 8.02 -27.37 5.46
C LEU A 195 8.74 -27.76 6.77
N GLN A 196 8.65 -26.95 7.83
CA GLN A 196 9.39 -27.17 9.09
C GLN A 196 8.67 -28.12 10.06
N ASP A 197 7.38 -27.92 10.31
CA ASP A 197 6.66 -28.54 11.44
C ASP A 197 5.87 -29.80 11.01
N GLN A 198 6.52 -30.79 10.38
CA GLN A 198 5.83 -31.99 9.89
C GLN A 198 5.11 -32.81 10.99
N GLU A 199 5.45 -32.60 12.26
CA GLU A 199 4.93 -33.39 13.40
C GLU A 199 4.34 -32.55 14.55
N SER A 200 4.05 -31.25 14.36
CA SER A 200 3.45 -30.42 15.42
C SER A 200 1.92 -30.47 15.40
N ASP A 201 1.31 -30.80 16.55
CA ASP A 201 -0.15 -30.75 16.78
C ASP A 201 -0.67 -29.31 17.01
N GLU A 202 0.19 -28.30 17.05
CA GLU A 202 -0.20 -26.91 17.35
C GLU A 202 -0.73 -26.14 16.12
N LEU A 203 -0.44 -26.61 14.91
CA LEU A 203 -0.82 -25.96 13.65
C LEU A 203 -1.87 -26.77 12.91
N LEU A 204 -2.90 -26.10 12.41
CA LEU A 204 -3.85 -26.74 11.52
C LEU A 204 -3.18 -27.07 10.18
N ARG A 205 -3.25 -28.34 9.81
CA ARG A 205 -2.87 -28.84 8.48
C ARG A 205 -3.97 -29.73 7.95
N LEU A 206 -4.71 -29.22 6.98
CA LEU A 206 -5.74 -29.98 6.29
C LEU A 206 -5.06 -31.04 5.39
N SER A 207 -5.81 -32.06 4.98
CA SER A 207 -5.30 -33.03 4.00
C SER A 207 -4.82 -32.34 2.72
N THR A 208 -5.52 -31.29 2.31
CA THR A 208 -5.17 -30.43 1.17
C THR A 208 -3.85 -29.67 1.35
N ASP A 209 -3.49 -29.27 2.58
CA ASP A 209 -2.20 -28.61 2.84
C ASP A 209 -1.04 -29.60 2.71
N LYS A 210 -1.22 -30.84 3.19
CA LYS A 210 -0.21 -31.92 3.12
C LYS A 210 0.10 -32.29 1.67
N THR A 211 -0.91 -32.28 0.82
CA THR A 211 -0.77 -32.53 -0.62
C THR A 211 0.25 -31.61 -1.30
N LEU A 212 0.43 -30.37 -0.83
CA LEU A 212 1.43 -29.44 -1.39
C LEU A 212 2.87 -29.96 -1.25
N LEU A 213 3.13 -30.90 -0.34
CA LEU A 213 4.45 -31.50 -0.09
C LEU A 213 4.61 -32.90 -0.70
N GLU A 214 3.50 -33.58 -0.99
CA GLU A 214 3.48 -34.94 -1.53
C GLU A 214 3.70 -34.97 -3.05
N ILE A 215 3.32 -33.89 -3.73
CA ILE A 215 3.40 -33.76 -5.18
C ILE A 215 4.67 -32.97 -5.55
N PRO A 216 5.62 -33.56 -6.31
CA PRO A 216 6.89 -32.92 -6.64
C PRO A 216 6.74 -31.51 -7.25
N GLU A 217 5.81 -31.36 -8.20
CA GLU A 217 5.57 -30.10 -8.89
C GLU A 217 5.06 -29.00 -7.95
N PHE A 218 4.22 -29.36 -6.97
CA PHE A 218 3.72 -28.40 -5.97
C PHE A 218 4.79 -28.04 -4.95
N ARG A 219 5.58 -29.05 -4.55
CA ARG A 219 6.66 -28.90 -3.58
C ARG A 219 7.71 -27.92 -4.04
N ASP A 220 8.06 -27.91 -5.33
CA ASP A 220 9.03 -26.96 -5.90
C ASP A 220 8.60 -25.51 -5.67
N TYR A 221 7.32 -25.19 -5.88
CA TYR A 221 6.76 -23.87 -5.58
C TYR A 221 6.71 -23.58 -4.08
N ALA A 222 6.28 -24.54 -3.25
CA ALA A 222 6.23 -24.37 -1.80
C ALA A 222 7.63 -24.08 -1.21
N GLU A 223 8.65 -24.80 -1.67
CA GLU A 223 10.04 -24.57 -1.28
C GLU A 223 10.60 -23.24 -1.79
N LEU A 224 10.22 -22.80 -2.99
CA LEU A 224 10.56 -21.48 -3.50
C LEU A 224 9.96 -20.39 -2.61
N TYR A 225 8.66 -20.45 -2.35
CA TYR A 225 7.94 -19.43 -1.59
C TYR A 225 8.40 -19.34 -0.13
N ALA A 226 8.75 -20.47 0.49
CA ALA A 226 9.35 -20.47 1.83
C ALA A 226 10.72 -19.77 1.88
N LYS A 227 11.50 -19.80 0.80
CA LYS A 227 12.85 -19.21 0.72
C LYS A 227 12.85 -17.78 0.19
N ASP A 228 11.87 -17.44 -0.65
CA ASP A 228 11.78 -16.15 -1.36
C ASP A 228 10.34 -15.61 -1.29
N GLU A 229 10.10 -14.74 -0.30
CA GLU A 229 8.82 -14.03 -0.13
C GLU A 229 8.49 -13.13 -1.33
N ASP A 230 9.50 -12.51 -1.97
CA ASP A 230 9.25 -11.66 -3.13
C ASP A 230 8.77 -12.52 -4.32
N ALA A 231 9.23 -13.78 -4.44
CA ALA A 231 8.68 -14.74 -5.40
C ALA A 231 7.24 -15.14 -5.08
N PHE A 232 6.94 -15.45 -3.82
CA PHE A 232 5.58 -15.71 -3.38
C PHE A 232 4.65 -14.56 -3.70
N PHE A 233 5.04 -13.33 -3.36
CA PHE A 233 4.22 -12.14 -3.53
C PHE A 233 3.89 -11.85 -5.00
N ARG A 234 4.85 -12.01 -5.91
CA ARG A 234 4.60 -11.87 -7.35
C ARG A 234 3.59 -12.89 -7.86
N ASP A 235 3.82 -14.16 -7.53
CA ASP A 235 3.00 -15.25 -8.06
C ASP A 235 1.61 -15.25 -7.43
N TYR A 236 1.49 -14.85 -6.15
CA TYR A 236 0.21 -14.64 -5.47
C TYR A 236 -0.60 -13.52 -6.13
N ALA A 237 0.01 -12.37 -6.41
CA ALA A 237 -0.68 -11.25 -7.06
C ALA A 237 -1.19 -11.63 -8.46
N GLU A 238 -0.39 -12.36 -9.24
CA GLU A 238 -0.79 -12.87 -10.55
C GLU A 238 -1.96 -13.87 -10.44
N SER A 239 -1.85 -14.82 -9.51
CA SER A 239 -2.84 -15.89 -9.33
C SER A 239 -4.16 -15.35 -8.75
N HIS A 240 -4.10 -14.42 -7.80
CA HIS A 240 -5.27 -13.75 -7.23
C HIS A 240 -5.98 -12.91 -8.30
N LYS A 241 -5.23 -12.19 -9.15
CA LYS A 241 -5.82 -11.47 -10.28
C LYS A 241 -6.52 -12.44 -11.23
N LYS A 242 -5.86 -13.55 -11.60
CA LYS A 242 -6.42 -14.56 -12.49
C LYS A 242 -7.73 -15.14 -11.93
N LEU A 243 -7.76 -15.50 -10.65
CA LEU A 243 -8.95 -15.95 -9.95
C LEU A 243 -10.08 -14.90 -9.99
N SER A 244 -9.75 -13.66 -9.64
CA SER A 244 -10.72 -12.55 -9.56
C SER A 244 -11.30 -12.16 -10.93
N GLU A 245 -10.66 -12.57 -12.03
CA GLU A 245 -11.09 -12.29 -13.41
C GLU A 245 -11.71 -13.52 -14.11
N LEU A 246 -11.92 -14.63 -13.40
CA LEU A 246 -12.57 -15.81 -13.97
C LEU A 246 -13.98 -15.48 -14.48
N GLY A 247 -14.26 -15.81 -15.75
CA GLY A 247 -15.55 -15.49 -16.38
C GLY A 247 -15.83 -13.99 -16.61
N PHE A 248 -14.92 -13.11 -16.18
CA PHE A 248 -15.02 -11.67 -16.36
C PHE A 248 -14.31 -11.25 -17.66
N THR A 249 -14.93 -10.36 -18.42
CA THR A 249 -14.30 -9.67 -19.54
C THR A 249 -14.48 -8.18 -19.32
N PRO A 250 -13.40 -7.41 -19.15
CA PRO A 250 -13.48 -5.97 -18.94
C PRO A 250 -14.27 -5.31 -20.08
N THR A 251 -15.28 -4.50 -19.73
CA THR A 251 -15.98 -3.67 -20.71
C THR A 251 -15.06 -2.56 -21.19
N THR A 252 -14.96 -2.35 -22.51
CA THR A 252 -14.24 -1.18 -23.06
C THR A 252 -14.90 0.12 -22.56
N PRO A 253 -14.13 1.13 -22.14
CA PRO A 253 -14.69 2.45 -21.83
C PRO A 253 -15.44 2.98 -23.05
N ILE A 254 -16.68 3.44 -22.86
CA ILE A 254 -17.43 4.15 -23.90
C ILE A 254 -16.77 5.53 -24.03
N THR A 255 -15.90 5.73 -25.01
CA THR A 255 -15.52 7.07 -25.44
C THR A 255 -16.73 7.67 -26.14
N ASN A 256 -17.47 8.53 -25.45
CA ASN A 256 -18.48 9.35 -26.10
C ASN A 256 -17.78 10.20 -27.16
N GLY A 257 -18.05 9.88 -28.43
CA GLY A 257 -17.41 10.49 -29.57
C GLY A 257 -17.70 11.98 -29.66
N THR A 258 -16.67 12.80 -29.51
CA THR A 258 -16.58 14.04 -30.27
C THR A 258 -16.09 13.65 -31.67
N LYS A 259 -16.98 13.77 -32.66
CA LYS A 259 -16.58 13.82 -34.06
C LYS A 259 -15.63 15.01 -34.23
N ASP A 260 -14.36 14.74 -34.42
CA ASP A 260 -13.52 15.64 -35.19
C ASP A 260 -12.78 14.83 -36.25
N ASP A 261 -13.05 15.23 -37.49
CA ASP A 261 -12.58 14.63 -38.72
C ASP A 261 -11.28 15.36 -39.08
N SER A 262 -10.13 14.80 -38.73
CA SER A 262 -8.90 15.22 -39.37
C SER A 262 -7.90 14.07 -39.50
N THR A 263 -7.59 13.80 -40.75
CA THR A 263 -6.68 12.78 -41.24
C THR A 263 -5.25 13.11 -40.84
N ILE A 264 -4.61 12.29 -40.00
CA ILE A 264 -3.15 12.19 -39.95
C ILE A 264 -2.78 10.71 -39.99
N MET A 265 -2.19 10.29 -41.11
CA MET A 265 -1.62 8.97 -41.32
C MET A 265 -0.46 8.73 -40.35
N PRO A 266 -0.25 7.50 -39.83
CA PRO A 266 0.90 7.22 -39.00
C PRO A 266 2.17 7.13 -39.85
N VAL A 267 3.12 8.04 -39.61
CA VAL A 267 4.51 7.88 -40.03
C VAL A 267 5.12 6.79 -39.16
N ALA A 268 5.34 5.61 -39.75
CA ALA A 268 6.12 4.54 -39.15
C ALA A 268 7.58 5.00 -39.02
N MET A 269 8.03 5.27 -37.80
CA MET A 269 9.46 5.38 -37.48
C MET A 269 9.87 4.11 -36.74
N GLY A 270 10.34 3.12 -37.52
CA GLY A 270 10.97 1.93 -36.98
C GLY A 270 12.33 2.29 -36.39
N ILE A 271 12.48 2.11 -35.08
CA ILE A 271 13.80 2.12 -34.43
C ILE A 271 14.16 0.68 -34.10
N SER A 272 15.05 0.14 -34.93
CA SER A 272 15.72 -1.14 -34.72
C SER A 272 16.90 -0.94 -33.76
N LEU A 273 16.75 -1.27 -32.48
CA LEU A 273 17.90 -1.35 -31.56
C LEU A 273 18.60 -2.70 -31.74
N LYS A 274 19.70 -2.71 -32.50
CA LYS A 274 20.70 -3.79 -32.46
C LYS A 274 21.62 -3.54 -31.26
N LEU A 275 21.47 -4.33 -30.20
CA LEU A 275 22.50 -4.42 -29.16
C LEU A 275 23.64 -5.30 -29.67
N GLN A 276 24.83 -4.73 -29.80
CA GLN A 276 26.04 -5.43 -30.20
C GLN A 276 26.97 -5.46 -28.97
N LEU A 277 27.03 -6.60 -28.29
CA LEU A 277 27.91 -6.82 -27.14
C LEU A 277 29.34 -7.12 -27.63
N PRO A 278 30.40 -6.46 -27.10
CA PRO A 278 31.77 -6.83 -27.41
C PRO A 278 32.23 -8.01 -26.54
N THR A 279 32.71 -9.07 -27.18
CA THR A 279 33.42 -10.19 -26.55
C THR A 279 34.86 -9.78 -26.20
N TYR A 280 35.24 -9.85 -24.92
CA TYR A 280 36.64 -9.79 -24.51
C TYR A 280 37.19 -11.21 -24.29
N LYS A 281 38.17 -11.60 -25.12
CA LYS A 281 39.06 -12.75 -24.91
C LYS A 281 40.25 -12.29 -24.07
N ILE A 282 40.48 -12.94 -22.93
CA ILE A 282 41.75 -12.84 -22.19
C ILE A 282 42.58 -14.06 -22.57
N SER A 283 43.74 -13.83 -23.17
CA SER A 283 44.80 -14.83 -23.37
C SER A 283 46.00 -14.46 -22.50
N MET A 284 46.35 -15.36 -21.59
CA MET A 284 47.56 -15.33 -20.77
C MET A 284 48.75 -15.84 -21.61
N GLU A 285 49.81 -15.04 -21.74
CA GLU A 285 51.16 -15.58 -21.92
C GLU A 285 52.18 -14.77 -21.12
N LEU A 286 52.91 -15.50 -20.28
CA LEU A 286 54.03 -15.03 -19.46
C LEU A 286 55.31 -15.13 -20.30
N LYS A 287 56.17 -14.10 -20.27
CA LYS A 287 57.63 -14.29 -20.37
C LYS A 287 58.39 -13.08 -19.79
N LEU A 288 59.28 -13.40 -18.86
CA LEU A 288 60.19 -12.51 -18.14
C LEU A 288 61.15 -11.78 -19.08
N ALA A 289 61.52 -10.53 -18.75
CA ALA A 289 62.91 -10.14 -18.49
C ALA A 289 63.05 -8.68 -18.01
N LYS A 290 64.00 -8.49 -17.08
CA LYS A 290 64.71 -7.24 -16.70
C LYS A 290 64.18 -6.44 -15.50
N PHE A 291 64.45 -7.04 -14.34
CA PHE A 291 64.74 -6.39 -13.05
C PHE A 291 65.80 -5.28 -13.21
N GLY A 292 65.51 -4.09 -12.65
CA GLY A 292 66.49 -3.00 -12.51
C GLY A 292 65.87 -1.61 -12.39
N VAL A 293 64.73 -1.38 -13.06
CA VAL A 293 64.03 -0.06 -13.05
C VAL A 293 62.80 -0.06 -12.14
N ALA A 294 62.35 -1.24 -11.67
CA ALA A 294 61.12 -1.40 -10.90
C ALA A 294 61.18 -0.86 -9.45
N ILE A 295 62.37 -0.73 -8.84
CA ILE A 295 62.47 -0.36 -7.42
C ILE A 295 62.28 1.16 -7.21
N ALA A 296 62.79 2.00 -8.12
CA ALA A 296 62.59 3.45 -8.04
C ALA A 296 61.14 3.85 -8.39
N ALA A 297 60.53 3.19 -9.39
CA ALA A 297 59.13 3.40 -9.73
C ALA A 297 58.18 2.89 -8.63
N ALA A 298 58.51 1.78 -7.96
CA ALA A 298 57.71 1.26 -6.84
C ALA A 298 57.72 2.20 -5.62
N ILE A 299 58.83 2.89 -5.32
CA ILE A 299 58.87 3.80 -4.16
C ILE A 299 58.07 5.09 -4.43
N VAL A 300 58.13 5.64 -5.65
CA VAL A 300 57.31 6.80 -6.05
C VAL A 300 55.83 6.43 -6.19
N ALA A 301 55.52 5.26 -6.76
CA ALA A 301 54.16 4.73 -6.80
C ALA A 301 53.62 4.46 -5.39
N CYS A 302 54.45 3.99 -4.45
CA CYS A 302 54.04 3.72 -3.08
C CYS A 302 53.79 5.01 -2.29
N THR A 303 54.57 6.08 -2.48
CA THR A 303 54.30 7.37 -1.83
C THR A 303 53.08 8.09 -2.44
N CYS A 304 52.86 8.00 -3.76
CA CYS A 304 51.62 8.44 -4.40
C CYS A 304 50.42 7.60 -3.93
N TYR A 305 50.54 6.28 -3.86
CA TYR A 305 49.52 5.35 -3.40
C TYR A 305 49.20 5.52 -1.90
N PHE A 306 50.18 5.79 -1.05
CA PHE A 306 49.94 6.12 0.36
C PHE A 306 49.34 7.52 0.54
N SER A 307 49.62 8.47 -0.36
CA SER A 307 48.97 9.78 -0.38
C SER A 307 47.52 9.70 -0.88
N GLU A 308 47.24 8.82 -1.85
CA GLU A 308 45.90 8.48 -2.33
C GLU A 308 45.14 7.61 -1.35
N ILE A 309 45.80 6.71 -0.60
CA ILE A 309 45.20 5.97 0.51
C ILE A 309 44.94 6.86 1.71
N ARG A 310 45.81 7.84 2.00
CA ARG A 310 45.49 8.86 3.02
C ARG A 310 44.36 9.77 2.56
N ARG A 311 44.31 10.15 1.28
CA ARG A 311 43.15 10.87 0.71
C ARG A 311 41.90 10.01 0.60
N SER A 312 41.99 8.69 0.41
CA SER A 312 40.85 7.77 0.32
C SER A 312 40.39 7.28 1.69
N LYS A 313 41.26 7.23 2.70
CA LYS A 313 40.90 7.02 4.11
C LYS A 313 40.36 8.30 4.77
N LEU A 314 40.82 9.50 4.36
CA LEU A 314 40.12 10.76 4.71
C LEU A 314 38.86 10.99 3.86
N ARG A 315 38.77 10.35 2.69
CA ARG A 315 37.54 10.19 1.89
C ARG A 315 36.88 8.82 2.13
N LEU A 316 36.88 8.33 3.38
CA LEU A 316 35.66 7.70 3.89
C LEU A 316 34.62 8.82 4.11
N THR A 317 34.37 9.58 3.04
CA THR A 317 33.21 10.44 2.90
C THR A 317 32.03 9.53 3.07
N MET A 318 31.16 9.86 4.02
CA MET A 318 29.83 9.27 4.14
C MET A 318 29.27 9.06 2.73
N ALA A 319 29.15 7.81 2.31
CA ALA A 319 28.62 7.51 0.99
C ALA A 319 27.27 8.23 0.91
N ALA A 320 27.14 9.16 -0.02
CA ALA A 320 25.90 9.90 -0.18
C ALA A 320 24.79 8.87 -0.43
N LEU A 321 23.69 8.95 0.33
CA LEU A 321 22.53 8.09 0.12
C LEU A 321 22.18 8.05 -1.37
N VAL A 322 22.20 6.85 -1.96
CA VAL A 322 21.81 6.61 -3.36
C VAL A 322 20.44 5.96 -3.33
N VAL A 323 19.47 6.63 -3.96
CA VAL A 323 18.14 6.05 -4.18
C VAL A 323 18.21 5.25 -5.48
N ASP A 324 18.55 3.97 -5.36
CA ASP A 324 18.57 2.99 -6.44
C ASP A 324 17.37 2.03 -6.34
N ALA A 325 17.29 1.07 -7.25
CA ALA A 325 16.20 0.08 -7.27
C ALA A 325 16.15 -0.77 -5.98
N GLU A 326 17.28 -0.96 -5.30
CA GLU A 326 17.32 -1.72 -4.05
C GLU A 326 16.77 -0.89 -2.88
N TYR A 327 17.11 0.41 -2.83
CA TYR A 327 16.53 1.32 -1.85
C TYR A 327 15.01 1.46 -2.03
N LEU A 328 14.54 1.59 -3.27
CA LEU A 328 13.10 1.64 -3.55
C LEU A 328 12.39 0.35 -3.11
N LYS A 329 13.00 -0.81 -3.38
CA LYS A 329 12.50 -2.10 -2.90
C LYS A 329 12.44 -2.16 -1.37
N GLU A 330 13.42 -1.59 -0.68
CA GLU A 330 13.40 -1.49 0.78
C GLU A 330 12.29 -0.58 1.29
N VAL A 331 12.07 0.58 0.65
CA VAL A 331 10.95 1.49 0.96
C VAL A 331 9.62 0.79 0.80
N ASP A 332 9.43 0.01 -0.27
CA ASP A 332 8.20 -0.75 -0.50
C ASP A 332 8.00 -1.85 0.56
N LYS A 333 9.07 -2.51 0.99
CA LYS A 333 9.02 -3.48 2.09
C LYS A 333 8.65 -2.80 3.41
N ALA A 334 9.29 -1.68 3.74
CA ALA A 334 8.99 -0.89 4.94
C ALA A 334 7.54 -0.36 4.93
N ARG A 335 7.02 0.08 3.76
CA ARG A 335 5.62 0.50 3.61
C ARG A 335 4.66 -0.63 3.98
N ARG A 336 4.90 -1.84 3.50
CA ARG A 336 4.07 -3.02 3.81
C ARG A 336 4.13 -3.39 5.29
N GLU A 337 5.32 -3.36 5.89
CA GLU A 337 5.49 -3.61 7.32
C GLU A 337 4.75 -2.54 8.16
N LEU A 338 4.83 -1.27 7.77
CA LEU A 338 4.10 -0.17 8.41
C LEU A 338 2.58 -0.35 8.29
N ARG A 339 2.04 -0.77 7.14
CA ARG A 339 0.60 -1.02 6.98
C ARG A 339 0.12 -2.08 7.97
N ALA A 340 0.79 -3.23 8.00
CA ALA A 340 0.48 -4.32 8.91
C ALA A 340 0.60 -3.89 10.39
N LEU A 341 1.69 -3.20 10.74
CA LEU A 341 1.93 -2.70 12.10
C LEU A 341 0.83 -1.73 12.54
N ILE A 342 0.50 -0.75 11.70
CA ILE A 342 -0.45 0.31 12.02
C ILE A 342 -1.86 -0.24 12.15
N ALA A 343 -2.30 -1.10 11.22
CA ALA A 343 -3.60 -1.76 11.29
C ALA A 343 -3.73 -2.56 12.60
N LYS A 344 -2.73 -3.42 12.88
CA LYS A 344 -2.72 -4.29 14.07
C LYS A 344 -2.74 -3.52 15.38
N LYS A 345 -1.90 -2.48 15.50
CA LYS A 345 -1.70 -1.74 16.75
C LYS A 345 -2.66 -0.57 16.90
N SER A 346 -3.46 -0.27 15.87
CA SER A 346 -4.33 0.92 15.78
C SER A 346 -3.56 2.20 16.11
N CYS A 347 -2.31 2.30 15.64
CA CYS A 347 -1.38 3.37 16.00
C CYS A 347 -1.24 4.47 14.93
N ALA A 348 -2.17 4.54 13.97
CA ALA A 348 -2.15 5.54 12.90
C ALA A 348 -2.03 6.98 13.43
N PRO A 349 -2.76 7.40 14.49
CA PRO A 349 -2.67 8.78 14.96
C PRO A 349 -1.27 9.18 15.44
N ILE A 350 -0.57 8.29 16.15
CA ILE A 350 0.77 8.61 16.68
C ILE A 350 1.85 8.57 15.59
N MET A 351 1.66 7.77 14.55
CA MET A 351 2.54 7.75 13.37
C MET A 351 2.39 9.02 12.53
N LEU A 352 1.15 9.47 12.31
CA LEU A 352 0.88 10.74 11.65
C LEU A 352 1.45 11.91 12.46
N ARG A 353 1.27 11.89 13.78
CA ARG A 353 1.87 12.90 14.67
C ARG A 353 3.39 12.89 14.61
N LEU A 354 4.05 11.73 14.59
CA LEU A 354 5.51 11.65 14.46
C LEU A 354 5.99 12.33 13.18
N ALA A 355 5.38 12.01 12.04
CA ALA A 355 5.72 12.62 10.76
C ALA A 355 5.54 14.15 10.76
N TRP A 356 4.45 14.64 11.34
CA TRP A 356 4.20 16.07 11.52
C TRP A 356 5.26 16.74 12.38
N HIS A 357 5.57 16.15 13.54
CA HIS A 357 6.50 16.75 14.50
C HIS A 357 7.95 16.75 14.02
N ASP A 358 8.38 15.72 13.27
CA ASP A 358 9.69 15.70 12.59
C ASP A 358 9.77 16.84 11.55
N ALA A 359 8.72 17.01 10.73
CA ALA A 359 8.71 18.03 9.68
C ALA A 359 8.50 19.46 10.20
N GLY A 360 7.71 19.63 11.25
CA GLY A 360 7.21 20.92 11.75
C GLY A 360 8.29 21.82 12.37
N THR A 361 9.50 21.31 12.60
CA THR A 361 10.64 22.08 13.11
C THR A 361 11.36 22.89 12.04
N TYR A 362 11.00 22.71 10.76
CA TYR A 362 11.65 23.37 9.65
C TYR A 362 11.56 24.89 9.74
N ASP A 363 12.65 25.53 9.34
CA ASP A 363 12.75 26.98 9.19
C ASP A 363 13.31 27.30 7.79
N ALA A 364 12.51 28.00 6.99
CA ALA A 364 12.84 28.27 5.59
C ALA A 364 13.94 29.32 5.42
N GLU A 365 14.23 30.15 6.42
CA GLU A 365 15.27 31.17 6.35
C GLU A 365 16.65 30.56 6.65
N SER A 366 16.78 29.94 7.82
CA SER A 366 18.00 29.28 8.32
C SER A 366 18.26 27.91 7.68
N LYS A 367 17.26 27.29 7.05
CA LYS A 367 17.34 25.93 6.49
C LYS A 367 17.67 24.86 7.54
N THR A 368 17.18 25.04 8.77
CA THR A 368 17.37 24.12 9.89
C THR A 368 16.07 23.39 10.25
N GLY A 369 16.19 22.22 10.90
CA GLY A 369 15.03 21.36 11.22
C GLY A 369 14.44 20.67 9.99
N GLY A 370 13.21 20.19 10.13
CA GLY A 370 12.44 19.54 9.07
C GLY A 370 12.54 18.02 9.04
N PRO A 371 11.90 17.37 8.04
CA PRO A 371 11.70 15.93 7.93
C PRO A 371 13.02 15.19 7.66
N ASN A 372 13.87 15.09 8.68
CA ASN A 372 15.24 14.60 8.59
C ASN A 372 15.53 13.53 9.66
N GLY A 373 14.50 13.11 10.40
CA GLY A 373 14.58 12.08 11.43
C GLY A 373 15.28 12.52 12.72
N SER A 374 15.69 13.79 12.88
CA SER A 374 16.43 14.26 14.08
C SER A 374 15.61 14.12 15.36
N ILE A 375 14.28 14.07 15.26
CA ILE A 375 13.39 13.83 16.38
C ILE A 375 13.70 12.53 17.14
N ARG A 376 14.41 11.56 16.54
CA ARG A 376 14.84 10.33 17.23
C ARG A 376 15.84 10.56 18.35
N ASN A 377 16.51 11.71 18.37
CA ASN A 377 17.51 12.05 19.37
C ASN A 377 16.84 12.51 20.67
N GLU A 378 17.40 12.12 21.81
CA GLU A 378 16.85 12.45 23.14
C GLU A 378 16.72 13.94 23.38
N ALA A 379 17.66 14.74 22.88
CA ALA A 379 17.58 16.18 22.96
C ALA A 379 16.30 16.74 22.31
N GLU A 380 15.76 16.09 21.27
CA GLU A 380 14.58 16.57 20.54
C GLU A 380 13.27 15.87 20.92
N TYR A 381 13.24 14.54 21.09
CA TYR A 381 11.99 13.88 21.51
C TYR A 381 11.59 14.21 22.95
N SER A 382 12.53 14.70 23.78
CA SER A 382 12.24 15.11 25.17
C SER A 382 11.67 16.52 25.28
N HIS A 383 11.56 17.28 24.18
CA HIS A 383 10.82 18.55 24.18
C HIS A 383 9.37 18.34 24.60
N GLY A 384 8.80 19.32 25.32
CA GLY A 384 7.44 19.24 25.85
C GLY A 384 6.40 18.99 24.76
N ALA A 385 6.53 19.66 23.61
CA ALA A 385 5.65 19.46 22.46
C ALA A 385 5.71 18.03 21.87
N ASN A 386 6.81 17.30 22.07
CA ASN A 386 7.04 15.94 21.56
C ASN A 386 6.66 14.85 22.58
N SER A 387 6.11 15.22 23.74
CA SER A 387 5.69 14.28 24.80
C SER A 387 4.90 13.09 24.23
N GLY A 388 5.32 11.89 24.60
CA GLY A 388 4.74 10.61 24.16
C GLY A 388 5.23 10.08 22.80
N LEU A 389 5.97 10.86 21.99
CA LEU A 389 6.41 10.40 20.65
C LEU A 389 7.45 9.27 20.69
N LYS A 390 8.11 9.05 21.84
CA LYS A 390 8.98 7.88 22.03
C LYS A 390 8.28 6.56 21.71
N ILE A 391 6.97 6.47 21.94
CA ILE A 391 6.15 5.30 21.57
C ILE A 391 6.19 5.08 20.04
N ALA A 392 6.01 6.14 19.24
CA ALA A 392 6.04 6.04 17.79
C ALA A 392 7.44 5.74 17.26
N LEU A 393 8.48 6.30 17.89
CA LEU A 393 9.88 6.01 17.58
C LEU A 393 10.19 4.52 17.81
N ASP A 394 9.76 3.95 18.94
CA ASP A 394 9.97 2.54 19.26
C ASP A 394 9.23 1.61 18.29
N LEU A 395 7.99 1.96 17.92
CA LEU A 395 7.24 1.23 16.90
C LEU A 395 7.92 1.31 15.51
N CYS A 396 8.53 2.44 15.16
CA CYS A 396 9.30 2.55 13.92
C CYS A 396 10.62 1.76 14.00
N GLU A 397 11.23 1.61 15.18
CA GLU A 397 12.44 0.80 15.35
C GLU A 397 12.18 -0.68 15.02
N ASP A 398 11.01 -1.22 15.36
CA ASP A 398 10.59 -2.58 14.95
C ASP A 398 10.58 -2.77 13.42
N VAL A 399 10.29 -1.72 12.66
CA VAL A 399 10.34 -1.72 11.19
C VAL A 399 11.77 -1.51 10.70
N LYS A 400 12.48 -0.54 11.28
CA LYS A 400 13.86 -0.19 10.91
C LYS A 400 14.82 -1.36 11.05
N THR A 401 14.69 -2.16 12.11
CA THR A 401 15.54 -3.34 12.34
C THR A 401 15.40 -4.39 11.23
N LYS A 402 14.19 -4.54 10.65
CA LYS A 402 13.92 -5.43 9.51
C LYS A 402 14.34 -4.83 8.17
N HIS A 403 14.35 -3.51 8.08
CA HIS A 403 14.66 -2.75 6.88
C HIS A 403 15.82 -1.78 7.12
N PRO A 404 17.04 -2.26 7.39
CA PRO A 404 18.14 -1.39 7.83
C PRO A 404 18.55 -0.36 6.77
N LYS A 405 18.22 -0.56 5.48
CA LYS A 405 18.64 0.34 4.40
C LYS A 405 17.83 1.64 4.34
N ILE A 406 16.54 1.64 4.70
CA ILE A 406 15.71 2.86 4.68
C ILE A 406 16.22 3.84 5.73
N THR A 407 16.31 5.14 5.45
CA THR A 407 16.67 6.13 6.49
C THR A 407 15.55 6.31 7.51
N TYR A 408 15.87 6.71 8.74
CA TYR A 408 14.85 7.10 9.72
C TYR A 408 13.98 8.25 9.21
N ALA A 409 14.60 9.21 8.53
CA ALA A 409 13.90 10.35 7.92
C ALA A 409 12.83 9.91 6.91
N ASP A 410 13.16 8.98 6.01
CA ASP A 410 12.16 8.43 5.09
C ASP A 410 11.14 7.55 5.82
N LEU A 411 11.57 6.76 6.80
CA LEU A 411 10.69 5.87 7.56
C LEU A 411 9.60 6.63 8.32
N TYR A 412 9.93 7.74 8.99
CA TYR A 412 8.96 8.52 9.76
C TYR A 412 7.94 9.22 8.86
N GLN A 413 8.40 9.77 7.74
CA GLN A 413 7.52 10.39 6.75
C GLN A 413 6.64 9.35 6.05
N LEU A 414 7.20 8.18 5.75
CA LEU A 414 6.44 7.05 5.22
C LEU A 414 5.38 6.56 6.21
N ALA A 415 5.71 6.50 7.52
CA ALA A 415 4.75 6.14 8.56
C ALA A 415 3.56 7.09 8.62
N GLY A 416 3.77 8.40 8.45
CA GLY A 416 2.69 9.38 8.36
C GLY A 416 1.80 9.20 7.13
N VAL A 417 2.40 8.96 5.96
CA VAL A 417 1.66 8.66 4.71
C VAL A 417 0.83 7.39 4.86
N VAL A 418 1.42 6.32 5.39
CA VAL A 418 0.74 5.03 5.59
C VAL A 418 -0.38 5.16 6.63
N ALA A 419 -0.18 5.95 7.69
CA ALA A 419 -1.22 6.18 8.69
C ALA A 419 -2.49 6.79 8.10
N VAL A 420 -2.35 7.76 7.19
CA VAL A 420 -3.48 8.37 6.46
C VAL A 420 -4.10 7.34 5.52
N GLU A 421 -3.29 6.58 4.80
CA GLU A 421 -3.76 5.57 3.84
C GLU A 421 -4.63 4.47 4.49
N VAL A 422 -4.15 3.86 5.57
CA VAL A 422 -4.84 2.71 6.21
C VAL A 422 -6.11 3.11 6.95
N THR A 423 -6.26 4.38 7.28
CA THR A 423 -7.44 4.94 7.96
C THR A 423 -8.47 5.53 7.01
N GLY A 424 -8.29 5.33 5.70
CA GLY A 424 -9.25 5.73 4.66
C GLY A 424 -9.03 7.12 4.05
N GLY A 425 -7.90 7.76 4.37
CA GLY A 425 -7.54 9.07 3.82
C GLY A 425 -7.05 9.01 2.37
N PRO A 426 -6.67 10.18 1.80
CA PRO A 426 -6.23 10.28 0.41
C PRO A 426 -4.92 9.52 0.14
N ASP A 427 -4.68 9.21 -1.14
CA ASP A 427 -3.35 8.82 -1.59
C ASP A 427 -2.39 10.02 -1.54
N ILE A 428 -1.23 9.82 -0.90
CA ILE A 428 -0.20 10.85 -0.75
C ILE A 428 1.06 10.37 -1.44
N SER A 429 1.48 11.09 -2.47
CA SER A 429 2.72 10.79 -3.18
C SER A 429 3.92 10.92 -2.26
N PHE A 430 4.66 9.82 -2.11
CA PHE A 430 5.86 9.74 -1.29
C PHE A 430 7.12 9.75 -2.16
N VAL A 431 8.04 10.67 -1.90
CA VAL A 431 9.35 10.73 -2.58
C VAL A 431 10.44 10.36 -1.57
N PRO A 432 11.13 9.22 -1.75
CA PRO A 432 12.23 8.82 -0.87
C PRO A 432 13.54 9.56 -1.17
N GLY A 433 14.47 9.50 -0.23
CA GLY A 433 15.84 10.01 -0.34
C GLY A 433 16.25 10.96 0.77
N ARG A 434 15.44 11.11 1.83
CA ARG A 434 15.81 11.93 2.99
C ARG A 434 17.00 11.32 3.71
N LYS A 435 17.86 12.17 4.25
CA LYS A 435 19.03 11.75 5.02
C LYS A 435 18.77 11.95 6.50
N ASP A 436 19.25 10.99 7.28
CA ASP A 436 19.22 11.09 8.73
C ASP A 436 20.12 12.22 9.20
N SER A 437 19.59 13.07 10.07
CA SER A 437 20.31 14.16 10.74
C SER A 437 20.37 13.90 12.24
N ASP A 438 21.47 14.27 12.87
CA ASP A 438 21.59 14.36 14.34
C ASP A 438 21.41 15.81 14.84
N ALA A 439 21.26 16.77 13.93
CA ALA A 439 21.12 18.19 14.26
C ALA A 439 19.71 18.49 14.79
N CYS A 440 19.57 18.46 16.11
CA CYS A 440 18.34 18.81 16.81
C CYS A 440 18.12 20.33 16.77
N THR A 441 16.86 20.77 16.61
CA THR A 441 16.49 22.18 16.76
C THR A 441 16.17 22.51 18.22
N ASP A 442 16.29 23.77 18.61
CA ASP A 442 15.77 24.22 19.91
C ASP A 442 14.24 24.09 19.99
N GLU A 443 13.73 23.93 21.22
CA GLU A 443 12.30 23.89 21.51
C GLU A 443 11.57 25.19 21.12
N GLY A 444 10.26 25.09 20.87
CA GLY A 444 9.39 26.24 20.59
C GLY A 444 9.10 26.47 19.11
N ARG A 445 9.52 25.56 18.22
CA ARG A 445 9.24 25.65 16.79
C ARG A 445 7.90 25.06 16.36
N LEU A 446 7.21 24.32 17.24
CA LEU A 446 5.93 23.69 16.96
C LEU A 446 4.75 24.54 17.46
N PRO A 447 3.53 24.36 16.91
CA PRO A 447 2.34 25.08 17.37
C PRO A 447 2.03 24.84 18.85
N ASP A 448 1.52 25.89 19.52
CA ASP A 448 1.05 25.84 20.90
C ASP A 448 -0.47 25.93 20.89
N ALA A 449 -1.12 24.91 21.44
CA ALA A 449 -2.57 24.75 21.47
C ALA A 449 -3.31 25.87 22.22
N ASN A 450 -2.62 26.62 23.09
CA ASN A 450 -3.21 27.74 23.85
C ASN A 450 -3.17 29.08 23.10
N GLN A 451 -2.46 29.16 21.98
CA GLN A 451 -2.31 30.39 21.22
C GLN A 451 -3.32 30.50 20.07
N GLY A 452 -3.43 31.70 19.48
CA GLY A 452 -4.41 32.01 18.44
C GLY A 452 -3.83 32.00 17.01
N PHE A 453 -4.64 32.47 16.05
CA PHE A 453 -4.30 32.43 14.62
C PHE A 453 -2.97 33.10 14.26
N LYS A 454 -2.55 34.15 14.97
CA LYS A 454 -1.26 34.82 14.71
C LYS A 454 -0.09 33.87 14.93
N HIS A 455 -0.12 33.11 16.03
CA HIS A 455 0.90 32.09 16.31
C HIS A 455 0.90 30.98 15.26
N LEU A 456 -0.28 30.51 14.83
CA LEU A 456 -0.39 29.53 13.74
C LEU A 456 0.25 30.04 12.45
N LYS A 457 -0.05 31.29 12.07
CA LYS A 457 0.57 31.92 10.89
C LYS A 457 2.09 32.05 11.07
N ASP A 458 2.57 32.52 12.22
CA ASP A 458 4.00 32.68 12.49
C ASP A 458 4.74 31.33 12.36
N VAL A 459 4.18 30.24 12.91
CA VAL A 459 4.78 28.89 12.81
C VAL A 459 4.77 28.35 11.39
N PHE A 460 3.64 28.44 10.69
CA PHE A 460 3.51 27.83 9.35
C PHE A 460 4.18 28.65 8.25
N TYR A 461 4.12 29.98 8.33
CA TYR A 461 4.79 30.85 7.36
C TYR A 461 6.30 30.75 7.46
N ARG A 462 6.85 30.51 8.66
CA ARG A 462 8.28 30.19 8.85
C ARG A 462 8.70 28.98 8.02
N MET A 463 7.82 27.99 7.87
CA MET A 463 8.06 26.80 7.04
C MET A 463 7.86 27.07 5.53
N GLY A 464 7.24 28.19 5.16
CA GLY A 464 6.83 28.49 3.78
C GLY A 464 5.47 27.91 3.39
N LEU A 465 4.63 27.54 4.36
CA LEU A 465 3.29 27.03 4.15
C LEU A 465 2.25 28.16 4.10
N SER A 466 1.18 27.97 3.34
CA SER A 466 0.11 28.96 3.10
C SER A 466 -1.09 28.78 4.04
N ASP A 467 -2.05 29.71 3.98
CA ASP A 467 -3.32 29.62 4.72
C ASP A 467 -4.10 28.34 4.40
N LYS A 468 -4.09 27.89 3.14
CA LYS A 468 -4.68 26.61 2.73
C LYS A 468 -4.00 25.44 3.44
N ASP A 469 -2.66 25.46 3.47
CA ASP A 469 -1.88 24.38 4.05
C ASP A 469 -2.13 24.30 5.57
N ILE A 470 -2.26 25.45 6.27
CA ILE A 470 -2.65 25.50 7.69
C ILE A 470 -3.97 24.75 7.90
N VAL A 471 -5.04 25.17 7.22
CA VAL A 471 -6.39 24.61 7.44
C VAL A 471 -6.46 23.15 7.01
N ALA A 472 -5.87 22.80 5.86
CA ALA A 472 -5.85 21.42 5.39
C ALA A 472 -5.12 20.51 6.39
N LEU A 473 -3.91 20.88 6.82
CA LEU A 473 -3.11 20.07 7.75
C LEU A 473 -3.75 19.95 9.13
N SER A 474 -4.47 20.97 9.61
CA SER A 474 -5.30 20.88 10.83
C SER A 474 -6.36 19.78 10.74
N GLY A 475 -6.82 19.42 9.53
CA GLY A 475 -7.72 18.29 9.31
C GLY A 475 -7.17 16.94 9.78
N ALA A 476 -5.85 16.82 10.01
CA ALA A 476 -5.24 15.64 10.63
C ALA A 476 -5.81 15.32 12.03
N HIS A 477 -6.40 16.31 12.72
CA HIS A 477 -7.09 16.11 13.99
C HIS A 477 -8.31 15.17 13.91
N THR A 478 -8.79 14.83 12.71
CA THR A 478 -9.75 13.72 12.54
C THR A 478 -9.21 12.40 13.10
N LEU A 479 -7.89 12.24 13.16
CA LEU A 479 -7.23 11.08 13.74
C LEU A 479 -6.68 11.37 15.13
N GLY A 480 -7.12 10.55 16.09
CA GLY A 480 -6.60 10.50 17.43
C GLY A 480 -7.34 11.36 18.44
N LYS A 481 -6.73 11.48 19.62
CA LYS A 481 -7.23 12.27 20.73
C LYS A 481 -6.10 12.92 21.49
N ALA A 482 -6.44 14.01 22.19
CA ALA A 482 -5.53 14.57 23.17
C ALA A 482 -5.47 13.70 24.43
N HIS A 483 -4.36 13.82 25.13
CA HIS A 483 -4.07 13.07 26.35
C HIS A 483 -3.53 14.02 27.43
N PRO A 484 -4.11 14.05 28.63
CA PRO A 484 -3.71 14.98 29.69
C PRO A 484 -2.23 14.87 30.04
N GLU A 485 -1.70 13.64 30.10
CA GLU A 485 -0.31 13.37 30.47
C GLU A 485 0.71 13.80 29.40
N ARG A 486 0.26 14.12 28.19
CA ARG A 486 1.12 14.51 27.06
C ARG A 486 0.99 15.96 26.67
N SER A 487 -0.23 16.49 26.74
CA SER A 487 -0.59 17.79 26.17
C SER A 487 -1.33 18.71 27.15
N GLY A 488 -1.79 18.18 28.29
CA GLY A 488 -2.68 18.91 29.22
C GLY A 488 -4.15 18.95 28.79
N PHE A 489 -4.50 18.42 27.61
CA PHE A 489 -5.88 18.34 27.11
C PHE A 489 -6.37 16.90 27.04
N ASP A 490 -7.69 16.68 27.12
CA ASP A 490 -8.32 15.36 26.97
C ASP A 490 -9.42 15.41 25.91
N GLY A 491 -9.61 14.29 25.23
CA GLY A 491 -10.73 14.06 24.32
C GLY A 491 -10.33 13.98 22.85
N PRO A 492 -11.10 13.23 22.03
CA PRO A 492 -10.96 13.22 20.58
C PRO A 492 -11.56 14.48 19.97
N TRP A 493 -11.17 14.82 18.74
CA TRP A 493 -11.83 15.89 17.97
C TRP A 493 -13.07 15.41 17.21
N THR A 494 -13.21 14.09 17.02
CA THR A 494 -14.26 13.47 16.22
C THR A 494 -14.83 12.25 16.94
N GLN A 495 -16.01 11.79 16.51
CA GLN A 495 -16.69 10.62 17.10
C GLN A 495 -15.96 9.30 16.78
N ASP A 496 -15.31 9.21 15.62
CA ASP A 496 -14.47 8.06 15.24
C ASP A 496 -13.01 8.50 15.03
N PRO A 497 -12.19 8.56 16.10
CA PRO A 497 -10.83 9.07 16.03
C PRO A 497 -9.83 8.11 15.35
N LEU A 498 -10.30 7.01 14.76
CA LEU A 498 -9.47 6.08 13.98
C LEU A 498 -9.79 6.12 12.48
N LYS A 499 -10.67 7.03 12.04
CA LYS A 499 -11.03 7.23 10.66
C LYS A 499 -10.53 8.58 10.14
N PHE A 500 -9.87 8.56 9.00
CA PHE A 500 -9.45 9.77 8.32
C PHE A 500 -10.54 10.22 7.35
N ASP A 501 -11.32 11.20 7.76
CA ASP A 501 -12.41 11.80 6.97
C ASP A 501 -12.50 13.31 7.23
N ASN A 502 -13.56 13.95 6.74
CA ASN A 502 -13.75 15.40 6.95
C ASN A 502 -14.50 15.76 8.25
N SER A 503 -14.75 14.81 9.15
CA SER A 503 -15.59 15.03 10.34
C SER A 503 -15.03 16.11 11.27
N TYR A 504 -13.71 16.29 11.35
CA TYR A 504 -13.10 17.40 12.09
C TYR A 504 -13.69 18.76 11.69
N PHE A 505 -13.85 19.02 10.39
CA PHE A 505 -14.38 20.30 9.91
C PHE A 505 -15.90 20.40 10.13
N VAL A 506 -16.61 19.28 10.01
CA VAL A 506 -18.06 19.20 10.30
C VAL A 506 -18.32 19.55 11.77
N GLU A 507 -17.60 18.89 12.69
CA GLU A 507 -17.70 19.12 14.13
C GLU A 507 -17.19 20.51 14.54
N LEU A 508 -16.23 21.08 13.83
CA LEU A 508 -15.77 22.44 14.11
C LEU A 508 -16.87 23.48 13.86
N LEU A 509 -17.71 23.28 12.83
CA LEU A 509 -18.82 24.16 12.48
C LEU A 509 -20.06 24.00 13.35
N THR A 510 -20.13 22.98 14.22
CA THR A 510 -21.26 22.83 15.15
C THR A 510 -21.22 23.91 16.22
N GLU A 511 -22.35 24.63 16.39
CA GLU A 511 -22.48 25.70 17.39
C GLU A 511 -22.63 25.14 18.81
N GLU A 512 -23.18 23.94 18.96
CA GLU A 512 -23.27 23.24 20.23
C GLU A 512 -21.93 22.60 20.60
N GLU A 513 -21.55 22.64 21.87
CA GLU A 513 -20.44 21.82 22.36
C GLU A 513 -20.86 20.35 22.29
N SER A 514 -20.46 19.67 21.21
CA SER A 514 -20.63 18.22 21.05
C SER A 514 -20.06 17.52 22.28
N GLU A 515 -20.91 16.79 23.01
CA GLU A 515 -20.52 16.16 24.28
C GLU A 515 -19.29 15.26 24.09
N GLY A 516 -18.23 15.53 24.84
CA GLY A 516 -17.00 14.75 24.82
C GLY A 516 -16.00 15.04 23.68
N LEU A 517 -16.30 15.98 22.77
CA LEU A 517 -15.35 16.37 21.72
C LEU A 517 -14.51 17.60 22.11
N LEU A 518 -13.24 17.55 21.74
CA LEU A 518 -12.25 18.59 21.99
C LEU A 518 -12.30 19.68 20.91
N LYS A 519 -12.30 20.94 21.33
CA LYS A 519 -12.09 22.13 20.48
C LYS A 519 -11.04 23.04 21.13
N LEU A 520 -9.78 22.97 20.69
CA LEU A 520 -8.69 23.80 21.21
C LEU A 520 -8.84 25.27 20.80
N SER A 521 -8.08 26.16 21.46
CA SER A 521 -8.03 27.58 21.08
C SER A 521 -7.62 27.73 19.60
N THR A 522 -6.57 27.00 19.20
CA THR A 522 -6.10 26.95 17.81
C THR A 522 -7.17 26.49 16.83
N ASP A 523 -8.01 25.50 17.20
CA ASP A 523 -9.11 25.02 16.35
C ASP A 523 -10.17 26.11 16.17
N LYS A 524 -10.60 26.74 17.27
CA LYS A 524 -11.61 27.81 17.25
C LYS A 524 -11.17 28.99 16.38
N THR A 525 -9.87 29.31 16.38
CA THR A 525 -9.35 30.44 15.58
C THR A 525 -9.46 30.22 14.07
N LEU A 526 -9.61 28.98 13.59
CA LEU A 526 -9.87 28.70 12.17
C LEU A 526 -11.20 29.27 11.70
N LEU A 527 -12.14 29.52 12.62
CA LEU A 527 -13.45 30.10 12.32
C LEU A 527 -13.49 31.64 12.45
N GLU A 528 -12.52 32.23 13.14
CA GLU A 528 -12.44 33.67 13.42
C GLU A 528 -11.89 34.46 12.24
N VAL A 529 -11.02 33.85 11.44
CA VAL A 529 -10.33 34.46 10.31
C VAL A 529 -11.07 34.11 9.01
N PRO A 530 -11.59 35.09 8.24
CA PRO A 530 -12.36 34.83 7.02
C PRO A 530 -11.63 33.95 6.00
N GLU A 531 -10.32 34.14 5.85
CA GLU A 531 -9.47 33.37 4.94
C GLU A 531 -9.38 31.90 5.33
N PHE A 532 -9.36 31.59 6.64
CA PHE A 532 -9.36 30.21 7.13
C PHE A 532 -10.75 29.59 7.07
N ARG A 533 -11.76 30.34 7.50
CA ARG A 533 -13.15 29.88 7.56
C ARG A 533 -13.68 29.38 6.22
N HIS A 534 -13.30 30.05 5.12
CA HIS A 534 -13.67 29.61 3.78
C HIS A 534 -13.25 28.16 3.49
N TYR A 535 -12.04 27.76 3.87
CA TYR A 535 -11.57 26.38 3.70
C TYR A 535 -12.26 25.42 4.65
N VAL A 536 -12.52 25.81 5.90
CA VAL A 536 -13.27 24.98 6.86
C VAL A 536 -14.66 24.65 6.31
N GLU A 537 -15.39 25.64 5.81
CA GLU A 537 -16.73 25.45 5.21
C GLU A 537 -16.67 24.61 3.94
N LEU A 538 -15.63 24.77 3.11
CA LEU A 538 -15.41 23.93 1.93
C LEU A 538 -15.19 22.47 2.32
N TYR A 539 -14.26 22.20 3.23
CA TYR A 539 -13.85 20.85 3.62
C TYR A 539 -14.95 20.12 4.39
N ALA A 540 -15.73 20.80 5.22
CA ALA A 540 -16.89 20.22 5.89
C ALA A 540 -17.97 19.76 4.90
N LYS A 541 -18.12 20.45 3.76
CA LYS A 541 -19.12 20.13 2.73
C LYS A 541 -18.61 19.14 1.69
N ASP A 542 -17.32 19.16 1.38
CA ASP A 542 -16.70 18.41 0.29
C ASP A 542 -15.42 17.70 0.78
N GLU A 543 -15.58 16.44 1.17
CA GLU A 543 -14.47 15.57 1.57
C GLU A 543 -13.45 15.36 0.44
N ASP A 544 -13.88 15.28 -0.82
CA ASP A 544 -12.95 15.10 -1.94
C ASP A 544 -12.05 16.35 -2.11
N ALA A 545 -12.60 17.56 -1.83
CA ALA A 545 -11.82 18.78 -1.79
C ALA A 545 -10.81 18.79 -0.63
N PHE A 546 -11.25 18.38 0.57
CA PHE A 546 -10.36 18.21 1.72
C PHE A 546 -9.22 17.24 1.39
N PHE A 547 -9.54 16.06 0.88
CA PHE A 547 -8.57 15.00 0.58
C PHE A 547 -7.52 15.44 -0.44
N ARG A 548 -7.94 16.13 -1.51
CA ARG A 548 -7.03 16.73 -2.48
C ARG A 548 -6.05 17.70 -1.84
N ASP A 549 -6.57 18.66 -1.08
CA ASP A 549 -5.75 19.74 -0.53
C ASP A 549 -4.89 19.25 0.65
N TYR A 550 -5.37 18.26 1.40
CA TYR A 550 -4.59 17.55 2.42
C TYR A 550 -3.41 16.81 1.81
N ALA A 551 -3.64 16.03 0.74
CA ALA A 551 -2.56 15.29 0.08
C ALA A 551 -1.47 16.22 -0.47
N GLU A 552 -1.87 17.35 -1.06
CA GLU A 552 -0.93 18.38 -1.52
C GLU A 552 -0.15 19.01 -0.35
N SER A 553 -0.84 19.38 0.73
CA SER A 553 -0.24 20.05 1.89
C SER A 553 0.66 19.13 2.70
N HIS A 554 0.27 17.87 2.90
CA HIS A 554 1.07 16.84 3.55
C HIS A 554 2.34 16.56 2.75
N LYS A 555 2.23 16.46 1.41
CA LYS A 555 3.40 16.31 0.55
C LYS A 555 4.37 17.49 0.69
N LYS A 556 3.87 18.73 0.67
CA LYS A 556 4.71 19.92 0.88
C LYS A 556 5.43 19.87 2.22
N LEU A 557 4.71 19.58 3.30
CA LEU A 557 5.26 19.43 4.64
C LEU A 557 6.38 18.38 4.68
N SER A 558 6.09 17.20 4.12
CA SER A 558 7.01 16.06 4.11
C SER A 558 8.30 16.34 3.31
N GLU A 559 8.29 17.32 2.42
CA GLU A 559 9.42 17.70 1.56
C GLU A 559 10.09 19.01 1.98
N LEU A 560 9.73 19.60 3.12
CA LEU A 560 10.37 20.81 3.64
C LEU A 560 11.88 20.61 3.79
N GLY A 561 12.68 21.47 3.16
CA GLY A 561 14.14 21.35 3.18
C GLY A 561 14.72 20.14 2.43
N PHE A 562 13.88 19.30 1.83
CA PHE A 562 14.28 18.16 1.02
C PHE A 562 14.24 18.52 -0.47
N THR A 563 15.27 18.12 -1.21
CA THR A 563 15.31 18.27 -2.66
C THR A 563 15.64 16.91 -3.27
N PRO A 564 14.70 16.26 -3.97
CA PRO A 564 14.95 14.98 -4.64
C PRO A 564 16.06 15.13 -5.69
N THR A 565 16.95 14.14 -5.78
CA THR A 565 17.97 14.10 -6.83
C THR A 565 17.32 13.95 -8.21
N THR A 566 17.83 14.64 -9.24
CA THR A 566 17.23 14.73 -10.59
C THR A 566 17.06 13.37 -11.30
N SER A 567 17.83 12.36 -10.90
CA SER A 567 17.71 10.97 -11.36
C SER A 567 16.44 10.28 -10.82
N ILE A 568 16.03 10.63 -9.61
CA ILE A 568 14.84 10.09 -8.92
C ILE A 568 13.58 10.60 -9.58
N THR A 569 13.55 11.88 -9.98
CA THR A 569 12.38 12.45 -10.67
C THR A 569 12.10 11.70 -11.96
N LYS A 570 13.14 11.29 -12.70
CA LYS A 570 13.01 10.50 -13.94
C LYS A 570 12.61 9.05 -13.69
N ALA A 571 13.18 8.38 -12.68
CA ALA A 571 12.84 6.99 -12.34
C ALA A 571 11.44 6.86 -11.68
N ILE A 572 11.04 7.83 -10.85
CA ILE A 572 9.68 7.91 -10.30
C ILE A 572 8.70 8.28 -11.41
N THR A 573 9.00 9.27 -12.27
CA THR A 573 8.14 9.51 -13.42
C THR A 573 8.09 8.29 -14.30
N ASP A 574 9.18 7.58 -14.59
CA ASP A 574 9.13 6.37 -15.43
C ASP A 574 8.42 5.20 -14.75
N SER A 575 8.45 5.06 -13.42
CA SER A 575 7.74 4.00 -12.67
C SER A 575 6.25 4.32 -12.46
N THR A 576 5.90 5.56 -12.10
CA THR A 576 4.50 6.03 -12.03
C THR A 576 3.90 6.23 -13.41
N THR A 577 4.70 6.64 -14.40
CA THR A 577 4.34 6.58 -15.81
C THR A 577 4.27 5.13 -16.26
N LEU A 578 5.12 4.18 -15.86
CA LEU A 578 4.94 2.75 -16.20
C LEU A 578 3.69 2.17 -15.53
N ALA A 579 3.29 2.61 -14.34
CA ALA A 579 2.03 2.20 -13.72
C ALA A 579 0.81 2.83 -14.43
N HIS A 580 0.81 4.14 -14.67
CA HIS A 580 -0.27 4.84 -15.39
C HIS A 580 -0.28 4.58 -16.91
N SER A 581 0.88 4.26 -17.49
CA SER A 581 1.06 3.90 -18.90
C SER A 581 1.01 2.39 -19.10
N ALA A 582 1.15 1.52 -18.10
CA ALA A 582 0.69 0.13 -18.25
C ALA A 582 -0.83 0.13 -18.47
N VAL A 583 -1.55 1.00 -17.75
CA VAL A 583 -2.98 1.25 -17.98
C VAL A 583 -3.22 1.93 -19.35
N GLY A 584 -2.48 2.99 -19.69
CA GLY A 584 -2.65 3.72 -20.95
C GLY A 584 -2.15 3.00 -22.23
N VAL A 585 -1.07 2.22 -22.14
CA VAL A 585 -0.43 1.45 -23.22
C VAL A 585 -1.12 0.10 -23.40
N ALA A 586 -1.65 -0.55 -22.36
CA ALA A 586 -2.54 -1.70 -22.56
C ALA A 586 -3.81 -1.28 -23.32
N VAL A 587 -4.35 -0.10 -23.01
CA VAL A 587 -5.49 0.49 -23.74
C VAL A 587 -5.09 0.86 -25.17
N ALA A 588 -3.95 1.53 -25.38
CA ALA A 588 -3.51 1.92 -26.73
C ALA A 588 -3.09 0.72 -27.61
N ALA A 589 -2.39 -0.27 -27.05
CA ALA A 589 -1.97 -1.48 -27.75
C ALA A 589 -3.17 -2.38 -28.10
N ALA A 590 -4.17 -2.47 -27.22
CA ALA A 590 -5.44 -3.10 -27.55
C ALA A 590 -6.15 -2.35 -28.70
N VAL A 591 -6.23 -1.02 -28.63
CA VAL A 591 -6.83 -0.20 -29.70
C VAL A 591 -6.12 -0.39 -31.05
N VAL A 592 -4.78 -0.46 -31.08
CA VAL A 592 -4.01 -0.69 -32.31
C VAL A 592 -4.18 -2.12 -32.84
N ALA A 593 -4.11 -3.13 -31.97
CA ALA A 593 -4.32 -4.53 -32.36
C ALA A 593 -5.74 -4.76 -32.89
N PHE A 594 -6.76 -4.23 -32.22
CA PHE A 594 -8.16 -4.35 -32.65
C PHE A 594 -8.46 -3.55 -33.92
N SER A 595 -7.84 -2.38 -34.10
CA SER A 595 -7.94 -1.62 -35.36
C SER A 595 -7.32 -2.39 -36.53
N TYR A 596 -6.20 -3.08 -36.31
CA TYR A 596 -5.54 -3.94 -37.30
C TYR A 596 -6.41 -5.14 -37.68
N PHE A 597 -7.00 -5.85 -36.70
CA PHE A 597 -7.91 -6.97 -36.96
C PHE A 597 -9.23 -6.53 -37.61
N TYR A 598 -9.76 -5.34 -37.28
CA TYR A 598 -10.94 -4.77 -37.93
C TYR A 598 -10.69 -4.43 -39.41
N GLU A 599 -9.53 -3.83 -39.73
CA GLU A 599 -9.09 -3.56 -41.10
C GLU A 599 -8.94 -4.84 -41.94
N ILE A 600 -8.35 -5.89 -41.36
CA ILE A 600 -8.23 -7.21 -42.02
C ILE A 600 -9.63 -7.79 -42.29
N ARG A 601 -10.53 -7.76 -41.31
CA ARG A 601 -11.88 -8.31 -41.45
C ARG A 601 -12.75 -7.52 -42.43
N ARG A 602 -12.52 -6.21 -42.57
CA ARG A 602 -13.16 -5.35 -43.59
C ARG A 602 -12.68 -5.66 -45.00
N LYS A 603 -11.40 -6.00 -45.19
CA LYS A 603 -10.82 -6.34 -46.50
C LYS A 603 -11.13 -7.78 -46.96
N MET A 604 -11.64 -8.62 -46.06
CA MET A 604 -12.05 -10.01 -46.34
C MET A 604 -13.54 -10.17 -46.65
N LYS A 605 -14.31 -9.08 -46.67
CA LYS A 605 -15.66 -8.98 -47.24
C LYS A 605 -15.60 -8.09 -48.48
#